data_AF-A0A2I0IFT6-F1
#
_entry.id   AF-A0A2I0IFT6-F1
#
_cell.length_a   1.000
_cell.length_b   1.000
_cell.length_c   1.000
_cell.angle_alpha   90.00
_cell.angle_beta   90.00
_cell.angle_gamma   90.00
#
_symmetry.space_group_name_H-M   'P 1'
#
loop_
_entity.id
_entity.type
_entity.pdbx_description
1 polymer ?
#
loop_
_entity_poly.entity_id
_entity_poly.type
_entity_poly.pdbx_seq_one_letter_code
_entity_poly.pdbx_strand_id
1 'polypeptide(L)'
;MDAYAEASSLIRQYGSAYLRIGNLPLALEYYAQAAAAVGGGQFSWTGRGNADQQRQRSLMLKQLLTEILLRDGGIYFLLGPRGSGEGELVRFLTDANARQQFLLEAARQCLEGGLYDKSIEIHKRIGAFSMALDTINKCLSESICALSRGRLDGDSLTAGLIHSANEIMETYKYSSEISPLERESVMEQQTVLRQLEAILSIHKLARSGQYLDALREVAKLPFLPLDPRAPEITSDVFQSLSPYVQACVPDILRIALTCMDNVSDTDGSLRALRAKIASFLANNLKRNWPRDLYEKVARSL
;
A
#
# COMPACT_ATOMS: atom_id res chain seq x y z
N MET A 1 -35.65 -28.00 0.97
CA MET A 1 -34.17 -27.89 0.95
C MET A 1 -33.74 -27.79 -0.50
N ASP A 2 -32.84 -26.87 -0.83
CA ASP A 2 -32.33 -26.71 -2.19
C ASP A 2 -31.19 -27.72 -2.42
N ALA A 3 -31.48 -28.80 -3.13
CA ALA A 3 -30.52 -29.88 -3.41
C ALA A 3 -29.25 -29.38 -4.11
N TYR A 4 -29.35 -28.31 -4.90
CA TYR A 4 -28.21 -27.70 -5.59
C TYR A 4 -27.27 -26.99 -4.61
N ALA A 5 -27.83 -26.30 -3.61
CA ALA A 5 -27.06 -25.64 -2.57
C ALA A 5 -26.35 -26.66 -1.65
N GLU A 6 -27.02 -27.76 -1.30
CA GLU A 6 -26.43 -28.83 -0.49
C GLU A 6 -25.29 -29.54 -1.23
N ALA A 7 -25.51 -29.93 -2.50
CA ALA A 7 -24.48 -30.51 -3.34
C ALA A 7 -23.27 -29.59 -3.50
N SER A 8 -23.51 -28.29 -3.75
CA SER A 8 -22.44 -27.29 -3.83
C SER A 8 -21.63 -27.18 -2.54
N SER A 9 -22.30 -27.19 -1.39
CA SER A 9 -21.64 -27.15 -0.07
C SER A 9 -20.71 -28.35 0.12
N LEU A 10 -21.18 -29.57 -0.20
CA LEU A 10 -20.38 -30.79 -0.11
C LEU A 10 -19.16 -30.75 -1.05
N ILE A 11 -19.36 -30.34 -2.31
CA ILE A 11 -18.28 -30.23 -3.30
C ILE A 11 -17.25 -29.19 -2.84
N ARG A 12 -17.70 -28.02 -2.37
CA ARG A 12 -16.80 -26.98 -1.83
C ARG A 12 -16.03 -27.49 -0.63
N GLN A 13 -16.67 -28.16 0.31
CA GLN A 13 -16.01 -28.70 1.49
C GLN A 13 -14.93 -29.70 1.10
N TYR A 14 -15.20 -30.57 0.13
CA TYR A 14 -14.21 -31.51 -0.39
C TYR A 14 -13.06 -30.80 -1.11
N GLY A 15 -13.35 -29.81 -1.97
CA GLY A 15 -12.35 -28.97 -2.61
C GLY A 15 -11.45 -28.22 -1.63
N SER A 16 -12.01 -27.75 -0.50
CA SER A 16 -11.26 -27.05 0.54
C SER A 16 -10.20 -27.94 1.22
N ALA A 17 -10.36 -29.28 1.18
CA ALA A 17 -9.33 -30.20 1.65
C ALA A 17 -8.08 -30.13 0.76
N TYR A 18 -8.26 -30.07 -0.56
CA TYR A 18 -7.17 -29.89 -1.52
C TYR A 18 -6.52 -28.51 -1.42
N LEU A 19 -7.32 -27.47 -1.18
CA LEU A 19 -6.81 -26.12 -0.95
C LEU A 19 -5.89 -26.06 0.28
N ARG A 20 -6.24 -26.77 1.37
CA ARG A 20 -5.45 -26.81 2.61
C ARG A 20 -4.10 -27.53 2.46
N ILE A 21 -4.02 -28.52 1.59
CA ILE A 21 -2.77 -29.24 1.30
C ILE A 21 -1.97 -28.60 0.15
N GLY A 22 -2.40 -27.45 -0.37
CA GLY A 22 -1.69 -26.69 -1.41
C GLY A 22 -1.91 -27.19 -2.84
N ASN A 23 -2.83 -28.12 -3.09
CA ASN A 23 -3.15 -28.60 -4.43
C ASN A 23 -4.17 -27.66 -5.10
N LEU A 24 -3.69 -26.49 -5.54
CA LEU A 24 -4.51 -25.46 -6.19
C LEU A 24 -5.22 -25.93 -7.47
N PRO A 25 -4.57 -26.69 -8.38
CA PRO A 25 -5.24 -27.19 -9.59
C PRO A 25 -6.48 -28.02 -9.27
N LEU A 26 -6.36 -28.97 -8.34
CA LEU A 26 -7.48 -29.84 -8.00
C LEU A 26 -8.56 -29.09 -7.20
N ALA A 27 -8.17 -28.18 -6.30
CA ALA A 27 -9.11 -27.32 -5.59
C ALA A 27 -9.95 -26.46 -6.54
N LEU A 28 -9.31 -25.89 -7.59
CA LEU A 28 -9.98 -25.08 -8.60
C LEU A 28 -11.05 -25.86 -9.36
N GLU A 29 -10.79 -27.11 -9.75
CA GLU A 29 -11.78 -27.94 -10.43
C GLU A 29 -13.00 -28.24 -9.55
N TYR A 30 -12.78 -28.58 -8.28
CA TYR A 30 -13.89 -28.76 -7.33
C TYR A 30 -14.66 -27.45 -7.10
N TYR A 31 -13.96 -26.32 -7.00
CA TYR A 31 -14.58 -25.02 -6.81
C TYR A 31 -15.43 -24.60 -8.02
N ALA A 32 -14.95 -24.87 -9.25
CA ALA A 32 -15.72 -24.66 -10.46
C ALA A 32 -17.00 -25.53 -10.49
N GLN A 33 -16.90 -26.79 -10.07
CA GLN A 33 -18.06 -27.69 -9.94
C GLN A 33 -19.05 -27.23 -8.87
N ALA A 34 -18.56 -26.76 -7.72
CA ALA A 34 -19.41 -26.22 -6.66
C ALA A 34 -20.18 -24.98 -7.12
N ALA A 35 -19.52 -24.07 -7.84
CA ALA A 35 -20.18 -22.90 -8.43
C ALA A 35 -21.23 -23.31 -9.49
N ALA A 36 -20.90 -24.28 -10.34
CA ALA A 36 -21.85 -24.80 -11.33
C ALA A 36 -23.06 -25.49 -10.69
N ALA A 37 -22.88 -26.21 -9.57
CA ALA A 37 -23.97 -26.85 -8.83
C ALA A 37 -24.99 -25.81 -8.35
N VAL A 38 -24.55 -24.73 -7.71
CA VAL A 38 -25.43 -23.58 -7.34
C VAL A 38 -26.08 -22.93 -8.56
N GLY A 39 -25.40 -22.91 -9.70
CA GLY A 39 -25.93 -22.42 -10.98
C GLY A 39 -26.94 -23.33 -11.70
N GLY A 40 -27.46 -24.37 -11.05
CA GLY A 40 -28.37 -25.33 -11.68
C GLY A 40 -27.66 -26.51 -12.37
N GLY A 41 -26.42 -26.81 -12.00
CA GLY A 41 -25.68 -28.00 -12.43
C GLY A 41 -25.43 -28.04 -13.94
N GLN A 42 -26.00 -29.04 -14.62
CA GLN A 42 -25.84 -29.23 -16.07
C GLN A 42 -26.29 -28.02 -16.90
N PHE A 43 -27.33 -27.30 -16.43
CA PHE A 43 -27.81 -26.08 -17.10
C PHE A 43 -26.77 -24.95 -17.05
N SER A 44 -25.96 -24.89 -15.98
CA SER A 44 -24.85 -23.94 -15.84
C SER A 44 -23.71 -24.21 -16.81
N TRP A 45 -23.46 -25.47 -17.16
CA TRP A 45 -22.40 -25.84 -18.11
C TRP A 45 -22.81 -25.66 -19.56
N THR A 46 -24.09 -25.91 -19.85
CA THR A 46 -24.64 -25.81 -21.21
C THR A 46 -25.08 -24.38 -21.58
N GLY A 47 -24.96 -23.42 -20.67
CA GLY A 47 -25.36 -22.02 -20.89
C GLY A 47 -26.88 -21.82 -20.98
N ARG A 48 -27.66 -22.79 -20.50
CA ARG A 48 -29.13 -22.82 -20.57
C ARG A 48 -29.81 -22.44 -19.25
N GLY A 49 -29.04 -22.02 -18.25
CA GLY A 49 -29.55 -21.59 -16.95
C GLY A 49 -30.30 -20.25 -17.02
N ASN A 50 -31.20 -20.03 -16.06
CA ASN A 50 -31.87 -18.74 -15.89
C ASN A 50 -30.86 -17.64 -15.47
N ALA A 51 -31.19 -16.37 -15.69
CA ALA A 51 -30.36 -15.22 -15.32
C ALA A 51 -29.97 -15.24 -13.83
N ASP A 52 -30.89 -15.60 -12.93
CA ASP A 52 -30.63 -15.71 -11.50
C ASP A 52 -29.63 -16.82 -11.18
N GLN A 53 -29.74 -17.98 -11.83
CA GLN A 53 -28.82 -19.10 -11.66
C GLN A 53 -27.42 -18.73 -12.15
N GLN A 54 -27.32 -18.07 -13.30
CA GLN A 54 -26.05 -17.59 -13.83
C GLN A 54 -25.42 -16.52 -12.93
N ARG A 55 -26.22 -15.66 -12.31
CA ARG A 55 -25.77 -14.69 -11.32
C ARG A 55 -25.24 -15.37 -10.06
N GLN A 56 -25.99 -16.32 -9.49
CA GLN A 56 -25.58 -17.06 -8.29
C GLN A 56 -24.29 -17.86 -8.53
N ARG A 57 -24.19 -18.54 -9.67
CA ARG A 57 -22.96 -19.22 -10.11
C ARG A 57 -21.78 -18.26 -10.18
N SER A 58 -21.97 -17.10 -10.81
CA SER A 58 -20.90 -16.11 -10.99
C SER A 58 -20.42 -15.54 -9.66
N LEU A 59 -21.34 -15.28 -8.72
CA LEU A 59 -21.00 -14.81 -7.37
C LEU A 59 -20.22 -15.88 -6.59
N MET A 60 -20.69 -17.12 -6.59
CA MET A 60 -20.01 -18.24 -5.92
C MET A 60 -18.62 -18.48 -6.52
N LEU A 61 -18.51 -18.45 -7.85
CA LEU A 61 -17.24 -18.64 -8.54
C LEU A 61 -16.23 -17.54 -8.18
N LYS A 62 -16.65 -16.27 -8.19
CA LYS A 62 -15.79 -15.15 -7.77
C LYS A 62 -15.30 -15.34 -6.34
N GLN A 63 -16.19 -15.68 -5.41
CA GLN A 63 -15.82 -15.92 -4.01
C GLN A 63 -14.77 -17.03 -3.89
N LEU A 64 -14.98 -18.16 -4.56
CA LEU A 64 -14.07 -19.31 -4.52
C LEU A 64 -12.72 -19.03 -5.22
N LEU A 65 -12.73 -18.27 -6.31
CA LEU A 65 -11.52 -17.80 -6.96
C LEU A 65 -10.73 -16.86 -6.06
N THR A 66 -11.40 -15.98 -5.31
CA THR A 66 -10.73 -15.15 -4.30
C THR A 66 -10.10 -16.01 -3.22
N GLU A 67 -10.77 -17.07 -2.74
CA GLU A 67 -10.16 -18.00 -1.76
C GLU A 67 -8.85 -18.63 -2.28
N ILE A 68 -8.80 -19.00 -3.57
CA ILE A 68 -7.59 -19.52 -4.21
C ILE A 68 -6.54 -18.42 -4.35
N LEU A 69 -6.93 -17.24 -4.82
CA LEU A 69 -6.04 -16.09 -4.99
C LEU A 69 -5.32 -15.72 -3.69
N LEU A 70 -6.01 -15.86 -2.55
CA LEU A 70 -5.49 -15.62 -1.22
C LEU A 70 -4.64 -16.77 -0.66
N ARG A 71 -4.40 -17.87 -1.38
CA ARG A 71 -3.43 -18.89 -0.96
C ARG A 71 -2.04 -18.61 -1.49
N ASP A 72 -1.05 -19.22 -0.85
CA ASP A 72 0.33 -19.15 -1.30
C ASP A 72 0.45 -19.79 -2.69
N GLY A 73 1.10 -19.08 -3.62
CA GLY A 73 1.14 -19.46 -5.03
C GLY A 73 -0.16 -19.22 -5.82
N GLY A 74 -1.26 -18.82 -5.15
CA GLY A 74 -2.57 -18.58 -5.77
C GLY A 74 -2.57 -17.50 -6.82
N ILE A 75 -1.90 -16.38 -6.55
CA ILE A 75 -1.70 -15.28 -7.50
C ILE A 75 -1.02 -15.80 -8.77
N TYR A 76 0.13 -16.47 -8.63
CA TYR A 76 0.88 -16.99 -9.79
C TYR A 76 0.06 -18.03 -10.57
N PHE A 77 -0.65 -18.91 -9.86
CA PHE A 77 -1.49 -19.94 -10.46
C PHE A 77 -2.66 -19.35 -11.27
N LEU A 78 -3.37 -18.36 -10.73
CA LEU A 78 -4.54 -17.76 -11.39
C LEU A 78 -4.17 -16.73 -12.46
N LEU A 79 -3.13 -15.92 -12.23
CA LEU A 79 -2.76 -14.80 -13.13
C LEU A 79 -1.67 -15.17 -14.13
N GLY A 80 -0.91 -16.24 -13.87
CA GLY A 80 0.24 -16.63 -14.65
C GLY A 80 1.47 -15.73 -14.42
N PRO A 81 2.60 -16.05 -15.06
CA PRO A 81 3.88 -15.35 -14.86
C PRO A 81 3.82 -13.88 -15.30
N ARG A 82 3.05 -13.54 -16.33
CA ARG A 82 2.98 -12.19 -16.90
C ARG A 82 1.79 -11.35 -16.43
N GLY A 83 0.92 -11.88 -15.57
CA GLY A 83 -0.16 -11.12 -14.92
C GLY A 83 -1.35 -10.71 -15.81
N SER A 84 -1.21 -10.80 -17.13
CA SER A 84 -2.20 -10.38 -18.14
C SER A 84 -3.28 -11.42 -18.48
N GLY A 85 -3.38 -12.51 -17.72
CA GLY A 85 -4.39 -13.56 -17.94
C GLY A 85 -3.87 -14.83 -18.64
N GLU A 86 -2.58 -15.10 -18.61
CA GLU A 86 -2.04 -16.38 -19.09
C GLU A 86 -2.30 -17.54 -18.09
N GLY A 87 -2.81 -17.25 -16.89
CA GLY A 87 -3.15 -18.25 -15.88
C GLY A 87 -4.56 -18.82 -15.98
N GLU A 88 -4.92 -19.64 -15.00
CA GLU A 88 -6.18 -20.39 -14.97
C GLU A 88 -7.44 -19.51 -14.90
N LEU A 89 -7.31 -18.24 -14.53
CA LEU A 89 -8.44 -17.31 -14.42
C LEU A 89 -9.17 -17.09 -15.75
N VAL A 90 -8.47 -17.14 -16.89
CA VAL A 90 -9.07 -16.91 -18.22
C VAL A 90 -10.06 -17.99 -18.61
N ARG A 91 -9.96 -19.21 -18.06
CA ARG A 91 -10.93 -20.28 -18.28
C ARG A 91 -12.32 -19.93 -17.76
N PHE A 92 -12.40 -19.08 -16.74
CA PHE A 92 -13.65 -18.74 -16.05
C PHE A 92 -14.15 -17.34 -16.39
N LEU A 93 -13.23 -16.40 -16.62
CA LEU A 93 -13.54 -15.01 -16.95
C LEU A 93 -12.87 -14.68 -18.29
N THR A 94 -13.59 -14.87 -19.38
CA THR A 94 -13.07 -14.66 -20.74
C THR A 94 -12.95 -13.18 -21.11
N ASP A 95 -13.82 -12.33 -20.56
CA ASP A 95 -13.78 -10.88 -20.76
C ASP A 95 -12.65 -10.24 -19.94
N ALA A 96 -11.81 -9.45 -20.62
CA ALA A 96 -10.65 -8.79 -20.01
C ALA A 96 -11.09 -7.75 -18.96
N ASN A 97 -12.16 -7.00 -19.23
CA ASN A 97 -12.66 -5.98 -18.30
C ASN A 97 -13.22 -6.63 -17.03
N ALA A 98 -14.01 -7.70 -17.18
CA ALA A 98 -14.52 -8.47 -16.05
C ALA A 98 -13.40 -9.09 -15.19
N ARG A 99 -12.31 -9.57 -15.82
CA ARG A 99 -11.11 -10.04 -15.09
C ARG A 99 -10.47 -8.92 -14.30
N GLN A 100 -10.23 -7.77 -14.94
CA GLN A 100 -9.61 -6.63 -14.29
C GLN A 100 -10.44 -6.13 -13.10
N GLN A 101 -11.76 -6.02 -13.26
CA GLN A 101 -12.68 -5.64 -12.18
C GLN A 101 -12.66 -6.63 -11.01
N PHE A 102 -12.67 -7.94 -11.30
CA PHE A 102 -12.56 -8.97 -10.27
C PHE A 102 -11.26 -8.84 -9.47
N LEU A 103 -10.14 -8.61 -10.15
CA LEU A 103 -8.83 -8.51 -9.51
C LEU A 103 -8.68 -7.23 -8.68
N LEU A 104 -9.21 -6.10 -9.16
CA LEU A 104 -9.29 -4.87 -8.38
C LEU A 104 -10.15 -5.05 -7.12
N GLU A 105 -11.26 -5.77 -7.23
CA GLU A 105 -12.11 -6.07 -6.08
C GLU A 105 -11.39 -6.99 -5.07
N ALA A 106 -10.69 -8.02 -5.56
CA ALA A 106 -9.92 -8.92 -4.69
C ALA A 106 -8.75 -8.19 -4.01
N ALA A 107 -8.05 -7.31 -4.71
CA ALA A 107 -7.00 -6.47 -4.14
C ALA A 107 -7.56 -5.54 -3.04
N ARG A 108 -8.72 -4.91 -3.28
CA ARG A 108 -9.41 -4.10 -2.28
C ARG A 108 -9.78 -4.92 -1.02
N GLN A 109 -10.30 -6.13 -1.19
CA GLN A 109 -10.58 -7.02 -0.06
C GLN A 109 -9.30 -7.39 0.72
N CYS A 110 -8.17 -7.56 0.02
CA CYS A 110 -6.87 -7.74 0.67
C CYS A 110 -6.50 -6.52 1.53
N LEU A 111 -6.69 -5.30 1.02
CA LEU A 111 -6.41 -4.07 1.76
C LEU A 111 -7.29 -3.94 3.01
N GLU A 112 -8.59 -4.20 2.88
CA GLU A 112 -9.54 -4.17 3.99
C GLU A 112 -9.21 -5.24 5.05
N GLY A 113 -8.67 -6.39 4.62
CA GLY A 113 -8.20 -7.47 5.49
C GLY A 113 -6.78 -7.32 6.04
N GLY A 114 -6.06 -6.24 5.71
CA GLY A 114 -4.67 -6.01 6.14
C GLY A 114 -3.62 -6.88 5.42
N LEU A 115 -3.97 -7.52 4.32
CA LEU A 115 -3.09 -8.36 3.49
C LEU A 115 -2.40 -7.51 2.40
N TYR A 116 -1.60 -6.53 2.80
CA TYR A 116 -1.00 -5.54 1.89
C TYR A 116 -0.13 -6.18 0.80
N ASP A 117 0.72 -7.14 1.14
CA ASP A 117 1.62 -7.81 0.19
C ASP A 117 0.85 -8.45 -0.98
N LYS A 118 -0.31 -9.06 -0.68
CA LYS A 118 -1.17 -9.68 -1.69
C LYS A 118 -1.83 -8.63 -2.58
N SER A 119 -2.31 -7.52 -1.99
CA SER A 119 -2.87 -6.42 -2.77
C SER A 119 -1.82 -5.80 -3.70
N ILE A 120 -0.60 -5.56 -3.20
CA ILE A 120 0.51 -4.99 -3.96
C ILE A 120 0.85 -5.91 -5.13
N GLU A 121 0.99 -7.21 -4.87
CA GLU A 121 1.29 -8.18 -5.92
C GLU A 121 0.17 -8.25 -6.98
N ILE A 122 -1.12 -8.27 -6.58
CA ILE A 122 -2.24 -8.25 -7.52
C ILE A 122 -2.19 -6.99 -8.39
N HIS A 123 -2.06 -5.80 -7.79
CA HIS A 123 -1.97 -4.54 -8.51
C HIS A 123 -0.78 -4.49 -9.49
N LYS A 124 0.39 -4.98 -9.06
CA LYS A 124 1.59 -5.12 -9.91
C LYS A 124 1.30 -5.99 -11.14
N ARG A 125 0.63 -7.13 -10.95
CA ARG A 125 0.33 -8.10 -12.03
C ARG A 125 -0.66 -7.56 -13.06
N ILE A 126 -1.63 -6.76 -12.64
CA ILE A 126 -2.62 -6.18 -13.55
C ILE A 126 -2.15 -4.86 -14.19
N GLY A 127 -0.92 -4.42 -13.91
CA GLY A 127 -0.37 -3.16 -14.41
C GLY A 127 -0.91 -1.90 -13.73
N ALA A 128 -1.59 -2.03 -12.59
CA ALA A 128 -2.05 -0.92 -11.76
C ALA A 128 -0.93 -0.48 -10.81
N PHE A 129 0.20 -0.06 -11.38
CA PHE A 129 1.42 0.27 -10.66
C PHE A 129 1.23 1.44 -9.69
N SER A 130 0.43 2.44 -10.07
CA SER A 130 0.08 3.59 -9.24
C SER A 130 -0.60 3.14 -7.93
N MET A 131 -1.57 2.22 -8.01
CA MET A 131 -2.27 1.66 -6.85
C MET A 131 -1.37 0.78 -5.98
N ALA A 132 -0.43 0.05 -6.60
CA ALA A 132 0.57 -0.72 -5.87
C ALA A 132 1.50 0.20 -5.07
N LEU A 133 2.01 1.26 -5.70
CA LEU A 133 2.87 2.26 -5.04
C LEU A 133 2.11 3.05 -3.96
N ASP A 134 0.84 3.40 -4.19
CA ASP A 134 0.01 4.07 -3.19
C ASP A 134 -0.12 3.21 -1.92
N THR A 135 -0.37 1.92 -2.09
CA THR A 135 -0.43 0.96 -0.97
C THR A 135 0.91 0.90 -0.22
N ILE A 136 2.03 0.87 -0.95
CA ILE A 136 3.37 0.88 -0.33
C ILE A 136 3.61 2.19 0.42
N ASN A 137 3.28 3.33 -0.18
CA ASN A 137 3.46 4.65 0.44
C ASN A 137 2.66 4.76 1.74
N LYS A 138 1.42 4.24 1.76
CA LYS A 138 0.62 4.11 2.97
C LYS A 138 1.32 3.26 4.03
N CYS A 139 1.72 2.04 3.69
CA CYS A 139 2.37 1.12 4.63
C CYS A 139 3.71 1.69 5.15
N LEU A 140 4.46 2.37 4.29
CA LEU A 140 5.73 2.99 4.61
C LEU A 140 5.54 4.16 5.58
N SER A 141 4.55 5.02 5.33
CA SER A 141 4.17 6.10 6.24
C SER A 141 3.76 5.58 7.62
N GLU A 142 2.90 4.56 7.68
CA GLU A 142 2.49 3.93 8.93
C GLU A 142 3.69 3.32 9.68
N SER A 143 4.61 2.69 8.95
CA SER A 143 5.83 2.10 9.51
C SER A 143 6.80 3.17 10.04
N ILE A 144 6.97 4.30 9.34
CA ILE A 144 7.76 5.45 9.81
C ILE A 144 7.16 6.04 11.09
N CYS A 145 5.83 6.23 11.12
CA CYS A 145 5.11 6.69 12.31
C CYS A 145 5.23 5.69 13.49
N ALA A 146 5.34 4.38 13.21
CA ALA A 146 5.57 3.38 14.24
C ALA A 146 7.01 3.40 14.78
N LEU A 147 7.99 3.62 13.90
CA LEU A 147 9.40 3.78 14.25
C LEU A 147 9.63 4.99 15.17
N SER A 148 8.95 6.11 14.91
CA SER A 148 9.03 7.31 15.74
C SER A 148 8.61 7.07 17.19
N ARG A 149 7.71 6.09 17.41
CA ARG A 149 7.19 5.69 18.72
C ARG A 149 8.01 4.59 19.39
N GLY A 150 9.14 4.19 18.80
CA GLY A 150 10.09 3.24 19.38
C GLY A 150 9.79 1.75 19.14
N ARG A 151 8.93 1.40 18.16
CA ARG A 151 8.73 -0.01 17.77
C ARG A 151 9.90 -0.51 16.91
N LEU A 152 10.54 -1.60 17.32
CA LEU A 152 11.77 -2.13 16.71
C LEU A 152 11.53 -2.87 15.38
N ASP A 153 10.34 -3.42 15.16
CA ASP A 153 10.02 -4.25 13.99
C ASP A 153 9.95 -3.45 12.65
N GLY A 154 10.09 -2.11 12.71
CA GLY A 154 9.94 -1.24 11.54
C GLY A 154 11.12 -1.23 10.58
N ASP A 155 12.34 -1.58 11.00
CA ASP A 155 13.53 -1.45 10.13
C ASP A 155 13.54 -2.48 8.99
N SER A 156 13.21 -3.75 9.27
CA SER A 156 13.07 -4.79 8.25
C SER A 156 11.86 -4.55 7.35
N LEU A 157 10.74 -4.13 7.94
CA LEU A 157 9.51 -3.83 7.21
C LEU A 157 9.70 -2.66 6.22
N THR A 158 10.30 -1.56 6.67
CA THR A 158 10.59 -0.41 5.79
C THR A 158 11.57 -0.75 4.68
N ALA A 159 12.58 -1.57 4.95
CA ALA A 159 13.50 -2.04 3.91
C ALA A 159 12.81 -2.94 2.87
N GLY A 160 11.93 -3.85 3.32
CA GLY A 160 11.12 -4.70 2.45
C GLY A 160 10.17 -3.90 1.55
N LEU A 161 9.49 -2.90 2.11
CA LEU A 161 8.60 -1.99 1.36
C LEU A 161 9.34 -1.19 0.29
N ILE A 162 10.53 -0.65 0.63
CA ILE A 162 11.37 0.08 -0.35
C ILE A 162 11.85 -0.88 -1.46
N HIS A 163 12.24 -2.10 -1.11
CA HIS A 163 12.64 -3.09 -2.09
C HIS A 163 11.48 -3.43 -3.05
N SER A 164 10.29 -3.69 -2.51
CA SER A 164 9.09 -3.95 -3.30
C SER A 164 8.72 -2.75 -4.20
N ALA A 165 8.84 -1.52 -3.71
CA ALA A 165 8.60 -0.33 -4.52
C ALA A 165 9.58 -0.23 -5.70
N ASN A 166 10.87 -0.50 -5.46
CA ASN A 166 11.86 -0.50 -6.52
C ASN A 166 11.61 -1.63 -7.55
N GLU A 167 11.19 -2.82 -7.09
CA GLU A 167 10.79 -3.92 -8.00
C GLU A 167 9.61 -3.52 -8.90
N ILE A 168 8.61 -2.83 -8.35
CA ILE A 168 7.47 -2.29 -9.10
C ILE A 168 7.95 -1.26 -10.14
N MET A 169 8.83 -0.34 -9.74
CA MET A 169 9.37 0.67 -10.63
C MET A 169 10.23 0.06 -11.75
N GLU A 170 10.99 -1.00 -11.47
CA GLU A 170 11.71 -1.74 -12.51
C GLU A 170 10.73 -2.44 -13.46
N THR A 171 9.73 -3.13 -12.93
CA THR A 171 8.68 -3.78 -13.74
C THR A 171 7.96 -2.77 -14.65
N TYR A 172 7.66 -1.59 -14.11
CA TYR A 172 7.04 -0.47 -14.82
C TYR A 172 7.87 -0.03 -16.04
N LYS A 173 9.20 0.10 -15.91
CA LYS A 173 10.09 0.53 -17.00
C LYS A 173 10.04 -0.39 -18.22
N TYR A 174 9.84 -1.68 -18.00
CA TYR A 174 9.81 -2.70 -19.05
C TYR A 174 8.39 -2.99 -19.58
N SER A 175 7.36 -2.34 -19.03
CA SER A 175 5.98 -2.52 -19.48
C SER A 175 5.69 -1.64 -20.71
N SER A 176 5.33 -2.28 -21.83
CA SER A 176 5.14 -1.60 -23.13
C SER A 176 3.77 -0.95 -23.31
N GLU A 177 2.79 -1.23 -22.44
CA GLU A 177 1.38 -0.84 -22.61
C GLU A 177 0.84 -0.08 -21.39
N ILE A 178 1.47 1.04 -21.03
CA ILE A 178 1.01 1.89 -19.92
C ILE A 178 0.28 3.12 -20.45
N SER A 179 -0.93 3.37 -19.93
CA SER A 179 -1.72 4.56 -20.27
C SER A 179 -1.01 5.85 -19.80
N PRO A 180 -1.20 7.00 -20.48
CA PRO A 180 -0.57 8.26 -20.07
C PRO A 180 -1.04 8.70 -18.67
N LEU A 181 -2.31 8.45 -18.33
CA LEU A 181 -2.87 8.73 -17.00
C LEU A 181 -2.13 7.92 -15.91
N GLU A 182 -1.93 6.63 -16.15
CA GLU A 182 -1.21 5.77 -15.21
C GLU A 182 0.25 6.22 -15.04
N ARG A 183 0.89 6.72 -16.10
CA ARG A 183 2.23 7.30 -16.02
C ARG A 183 2.29 8.53 -15.11
N GLU A 184 1.34 9.45 -15.25
CA GLU A 184 1.25 10.62 -14.37
C GLU A 184 1.04 10.20 -12.91
N SER A 185 0.09 9.31 -12.65
CA SER A 185 -0.16 8.80 -11.29
C SER A 185 1.03 8.04 -10.70
N VAL A 186 1.78 7.27 -11.51
CA VAL A 186 3.02 6.62 -11.05
C VAL A 186 4.08 7.65 -10.67
N MET A 187 4.25 8.72 -11.46
CA MET A 187 5.21 9.79 -11.14
C MET A 187 4.84 10.50 -9.83
N GLU A 188 3.56 10.79 -9.61
CA GLU A 188 3.08 11.34 -8.34
C GLU A 188 3.39 10.41 -7.17
N GLN A 189 3.04 9.13 -7.28
CA GLN A 189 3.31 8.14 -6.22
C GLN A 189 4.81 7.92 -5.99
N GLN A 190 5.63 8.00 -7.04
CA GLN A 190 7.08 7.97 -6.92
C GLN A 190 7.61 9.20 -6.18
N THR A 191 7.08 10.41 -6.42
CA THR A 191 7.51 11.58 -5.65
C THR A 191 7.18 11.44 -4.17
N VAL A 192 6.00 10.91 -3.84
CA VAL A 192 5.61 10.61 -2.45
C VAL A 192 6.54 9.58 -1.82
N LEU A 193 6.91 8.52 -2.55
CA LEU A 193 7.86 7.51 -2.09
C LEU A 193 9.22 8.14 -1.74
N ARG A 194 9.77 9.00 -2.60
CA ARG A 194 11.05 9.68 -2.35
C ARG A 194 10.97 10.64 -1.16
N GLN A 195 9.84 11.31 -0.95
CA GLN A 195 9.62 12.12 0.24
C GLN A 195 9.63 11.25 1.51
N LEU A 196 8.94 10.10 1.50
CA LEU A 196 8.93 9.16 2.63
C LEU A 196 10.31 8.52 2.88
N GLU A 197 11.09 8.21 1.84
CA GLU A 197 12.47 7.74 1.97
C GLU A 197 13.39 8.78 2.64
N ALA A 198 13.26 10.06 2.26
CA ALA A 198 14.01 11.15 2.89
C ALA A 198 13.62 11.34 4.36
N ILE A 199 12.36 11.11 4.71
CA ILE A 199 11.91 11.11 6.10
C ILE A 199 12.53 9.93 6.85
N LEU A 200 12.45 8.73 6.28
CA LEU A 200 13.00 7.52 6.89
C LEU A 200 14.52 7.65 7.14
N SER A 201 15.28 8.27 6.23
CA SER A 201 16.72 8.46 6.41
C SER A 201 17.02 9.34 7.63
N ILE A 202 16.27 10.43 7.84
CA ILE A 202 16.38 11.28 9.03
C ILE A 202 16.12 10.48 10.31
N HIS A 203 15.08 9.64 10.34
CA HIS A 203 14.79 8.78 11.48
C HIS A 203 15.94 7.81 11.78
N LYS A 204 16.55 7.21 10.75
CA LYS A 204 17.69 6.29 10.90
C LYS A 204 18.95 7.00 11.41
N LEU A 205 19.24 8.20 10.89
CA LEU A 205 20.37 9.03 11.36
C LEU A 205 20.19 9.41 12.83
N ALA A 206 19.00 9.89 13.21
CA ALA A 206 18.70 10.26 14.59
C ALA A 206 18.83 9.06 15.56
N ARG A 207 18.35 7.88 15.16
CA ARG A 207 18.46 6.64 15.97
C ARG A 207 19.89 6.13 16.11
N SER A 208 20.74 6.34 15.10
CA SER A 208 22.16 5.98 15.16
C SER A 208 23.02 6.99 15.93
N GLY A 209 22.42 8.04 16.51
CA GLY A 209 23.11 9.09 17.25
C GLY A 209 23.78 10.14 16.36
N GLN A 210 23.58 10.09 15.04
CA GLN A 210 24.12 11.05 14.08
C GLN A 210 23.23 12.30 14.00
N TYR A 211 23.09 13.00 15.12
CA TYR A 211 22.15 14.12 15.27
C TYR A 211 22.42 15.29 14.32
N LEU A 212 23.68 15.63 14.10
CA LEU A 212 24.08 16.72 13.18
C LEU A 212 23.67 16.41 11.73
N ASP A 213 23.89 15.18 11.28
CA ASP A 213 23.55 14.79 9.91
C ASP A 213 22.03 14.67 9.74
N ALA A 214 21.31 14.18 10.76
CA ALA A 214 19.85 14.21 10.77
C ALA A 214 19.30 15.64 10.61
N LEU A 215 19.87 16.63 11.31
CA LEU A 215 19.45 18.03 11.20
C LEU A 215 19.77 18.64 9.84
N ARG A 216 20.90 18.30 9.24
CA ARG A 216 21.25 18.70 7.88
C ARG A 216 20.25 18.18 6.87
N GLU A 217 19.83 16.92 7.00
CA GLU A 217 18.82 16.33 6.12
C GLU A 217 17.43 16.96 6.33
N VAL A 218 17.04 17.28 7.57
CA VAL A 218 15.81 18.03 7.85
C VAL A 218 15.78 19.38 7.13
N ALA A 219 16.89 20.13 7.15
CA ALA A 219 16.99 21.42 6.48
C ALA A 219 16.94 21.32 4.94
N LYS A 220 17.28 20.16 4.37
CA LYS A 220 17.29 19.92 2.91
C LYS A 220 15.94 19.44 2.35
N LEU A 221 14.94 19.18 3.19
CA LEU A 221 13.65 18.67 2.71
C LEU A 221 12.99 19.72 1.80
N PRO A 222 12.82 19.45 0.49
CA PRO A 222 12.31 20.45 -0.45
C PRO A 222 10.83 20.77 -0.22
N PHE A 223 10.14 19.90 0.51
CA PHE A 223 8.71 19.96 0.77
C PHE A 223 8.37 20.48 2.17
N LEU A 224 9.36 20.90 2.97
CA LEU A 224 9.15 21.59 4.24
C LEU A 224 10.05 22.84 4.30
N PRO A 225 9.53 24.03 4.66
CA PRO A 225 10.30 25.28 4.68
C PRO A 225 11.17 25.39 5.94
N LEU A 226 12.00 24.39 6.21
CA LEU A 226 12.83 24.29 7.41
C LEU A 226 14.27 24.76 7.20
N ASP A 227 14.71 25.05 5.97
CA ASP A 227 16.06 25.55 5.71
C ASP A 227 16.31 26.87 6.47
N PRO A 228 17.20 26.93 7.47
CA PRO A 228 17.48 28.13 8.24
C PRO A 228 17.91 29.35 7.41
N ARG A 229 18.44 29.13 6.20
CA ARG A 229 18.96 30.18 5.32
C ARG A 229 17.94 30.69 4.31
N ALA A 230 16.86 29.95 4.07
CA ALA A 230 15.81 30.35 3.15
C ALA A 230 14.90 31.43 3.77
N PRO A 231 14.32 32.36 2.97
CA PRO A 231 13.33 33.31 3.47
C PRO A 231 12.08 32.59 4.03
N GLU A 232 11.32 33.26 4.88
CA GLU A 232 10.03 32.73 5.34
C GLU A 232 9.03 32.70 4.18
N ILE A 233 8.58 31.50 3.83
CA ILE A 233 7.53 31.28 2.83
C ILE A 233 6.24 30.95 3.60
N THR A 234 5.21 31.76 3.41
CA THR A 234 3.90 31.65 4.08
C THR A 234 2.91 30.77 3.32
N SER A 235 3.38 29.94 2.38
CA SER A 235 2.49 29.05 1.63
C SER A 235 2.01 27.90 2.50
N ASP A 236 0.74 27.52 2.35
CA ASP A 236 0.16 26.35 3.01
C ASP A 236 0.70 25.07 2.36
N VAL A 237 1.87 24.65 2.83
CA VAL A 237 2.61 23.46 2.35
C VAL A 237 1.74 22.20 2.37
N PHE A 238 0.72 22.16 3.22
CA PHE A 238 -0.15 20.99 3.35
C PHE A 238 -1.16 20.84 2.21
N GLN A 239 -1.37 21.85 1.37
CA GLN A 239 -2.24 21.71 0.20
C GLN A 239 -1.61 20.85 -0.89
N SER A 240 -0.29 20.86 -1.01
CA SER A 240 0.45 20.11 -2.03
C SER A 240 1.03 18.78 -1.53
N LEU A 241 1.09 18.57 -0.21
CA LEU A 241 1.63 17.34 0.36
C LEU A 241 0.63 16.18 0.32
N SER A 242 1.12 14.98 0.02
CA SER A 242 0.33 13.75 0.16
C SER A 242 -0.03 13.47 1.64
N PRO A 243 -1.26 13.00 1.95
CA PRO A 243 -1.67 12.64 3.31
C PRO A 243 -0.67 11.72 4.04
N TYR A 244 0.01 10.83 3.31
CA TYR A 244 1.01 9.91 3.87
C TYR A 244 2.24 10.66 4.40
N VAL A 245 2.70 11.68 3.68
CA VAL A 245 3.83 12.51 4.11
C VAL A 245 3.41 13.44 5.23
N GLN A 246 2.21 14.02 5.13
CA GLN A 246 1.64 14.87 6.17
C GLN A 246 1.55 14.16 7.53
N ALA A 247 1.18 12.88 7.55
CA ALA A 247 1.10 12.08 8.77
C ALA A 247 2.45 11.97 9.50
N CYS A 248 3.56 12.02 8.76
CA CYS A 248 4.92 11.91 9.30
C CYS A 248 5.49 13.25 9.80
N VAL A 249 4.92 14.40 9.37
CA VAL A 249 5.46 15.74 9.69
C VAL A 249 5.63 15.99 11.19
N PRO A 250 4.64 15.70 12.07
CA PRO A 250 4.81 15.91 13.50
C PRO A 250 5.99 15.14 14.09
N ASP A 251 6.23 13.93 13.60
CA ASP A 251 7.31 13.07 14.07
C ASP A 251 8.69 13.58 13.63
N ILE A 252 8.80 14.10 12.41
CA ILE A 252 10.02 14.76 11.91
C ILE A 252 10.35 15.98 12.76
N LEU A 253 9.36 16.84 13.04
CA LEU A 253 9.56 18.03 13.86
C LEU A 253 9.99 17.66 15.29
N ARG A 254 9.37 16.62 15.86
CA ARG A 254 9.77 16.09 17.18
C ARG A 254 11.23 15.62 17.16
N ILE A 255 11.63 14.89 16.10
CA ILE A 255 12.99 14.40 15.94
C ILE A 255 13.98 15.54 15.78
N ALA A 256 13.68 16.52 14.94
CA ALA A 256 14.52 17.70 14.78
C ALA A 256 14.75 18.39 16.14
N LEU A 257 13.69 18.59 16.94
CA LEU A 257 13.81 19.15 18.29
C LEU A 257 14.66 18.26 19.20
N THR A 258 14.46 16.93 19.23
CA THR A 258 15.33 16.02 20.00
C THR A 258 16.79 16.07 19.57
N CYS A 259 17.07 16.15 18.26
CA CYS A 259 18.44 16.22 17.76
C CYS A 259 19.10 17.53 18.18
N MET A 260 18.38 18.66 18.13
CA MET A 260 18.88 19.96 18.56
C MET A 260 19.17 20.03 20.06
N ASP A 261 18.47 19.25 20.89
CA ASP A 261 18.75 19.14 22.33
C ASP A 261 20.11 18.46 22.60
N ASN A 262 20.61 17.65 21.66
CA ASN A 262 21.83 16.86 21.79
C ASN A 262 23.05 17.47 21.06
N VAL A 263 22.91 18.65 20.47
CA VAL A 263 23.96 19.30 19.67
C VAL A 263 24.22 20.72 20.20
N SER A 264 25.49 21.10 20.33
CA SER A 264 25.89 22.46 20.69
C SER A 264 25.70 23.42 19.51
N ASP A 265 25.04 24.56 19.75
CA ASP A 265 24.88 25.62 18.77
C ASP A 265 26.16 26.46 18.68
N THR A 266 26.89 26.36 17.57
CA THR A 266 28.17 27.07 17.37
C THR A 266 28.03 28.31 16.50
N ASP A 267 27.07 28.34 15.59
CA ASP A 267 26.94 29.36 14.53
C ASP A 267 25.56 30.04 14.50
N GLY A 268 24.66 29.69 15.43
CA GLY A 268 23.30 30.22 15.49
C GLY A 268 22.33 29.54 14.54
N SER A 269 22.78 28.56 13.75
CA SER A 269 21.92 27.83 12.81
C SER A 269 20.85 27.00 13.52
N LEU A 270 21.16 26.46 14.70
CA LEU A 270 20.18 25.69 15.48
C LEU A 270 19.09 26.61 16.05
N ARG A 271 19.45 27.81 16.50
CA ARG A 271 18.46 28.82 16.93
C ARG A 271 17.55 29.24 15.78
N ALA A 272 18.11 29.48 14.60
CA ALA A 272 17.33 29.81 13.40
C ALA A 272 16.38 28.66 13.01
N LEU A 273 16.83 27.40 13.08
CA LEU A 273 15.99 26.23 12.82
C LEU A 273 14.84 26.10 13.84
N ARG A 274 15.10 26.33 15.14
CA ARG A 274 14.05 26.36 16.17
C ARG A 274 13.00 27.42 15.88
N ALA A 275 13.44 28.63 15.53
CA ALA A 275 12.53 29.72 15.16
C ALA A 275 11.67 29.36 13.93
N LYS A 276 12.25 28.70 12.93
CA LYS A 276 11.51 28.20 11.76
C LYS A 276 10.47 27.15 12.10
N ILE A 277 10.81 26.19 12.98
CA ILE A 277 9.84 25.19 13.43
C ILE A 277 8.68 25.86 14.18
N ALA A 278 8.96 26.84 15.04
CA ALA A 278 7.93 27.60 15.75
C ALA A 278 7.04 28.41 14.79
N SER A 279 7.63 29.14 13.85
CA SER A 279 6.93 29.90 12.80
C SER A 279 6.06 28.98 11.94
N PHE A 280 6.59 27.81 11.54
CA PHE A 280 5.86 26.81 10.77
C PHE A 280 4.62 26.29 11.50
N LEU A 281 4.72 26.00 12.80
CA LEU A 281 3.57 25.56 13.60
C LEU A 281 2.55 26.68 13.81
N ALA A 282 3.01 27.90 14.07
CA ALA A 282 2.15 29.07 14.22
C ALA A 282 1.35 29.39 12.95
N ASN A 283 1.97 29.23 11.78
CA ASN A 283 1.29 29.43 10.49
C ASN A 283 0.28 28.32 10.16
N ASN A 284 0.37 27.17 10.84
CA ASN A 284 -0.48 26.00 10.60
C ASN A 284 -1.37 25.62 11.81
N LEU A 285 -1.76 26.59 12.64
CA LEU A 285 -2.56 26.38 13.86
C LEU A 285 -3.92 25.69 13.64
N LYS A 286 -4.47 25.77 12.42
CA LYS A 286 -5.75 25.12 12.08
C LYS A 286 -5.67 23.58 12.11
N ARG A 287 -4.46 23.00 12.17
CA ARG A 287 -4.25 21.56 12.31
C ARG A 287 -4.27 21.12 13.77
N ASN A 288 -4.77 19.90 13.97
CA ASN A 288 -4.67 19.18 15.24
C ASN A 288 -3.25 18.64 15.45
N TRP A 289 -2.33 19.53 15.81
CA TRP A 289 -0.97 19.15 16.17
C TRP A 289 -0.94 18.39 17.51
N PRO A 290 -0.04 17.41 17.67
CA PRO A 290 0.16 16.73 18.95
C PRO A 290 0.56 17.70 20.06
N ARG A 291 -0.05 17.57 21.26
CA ARG A 291 0.19 18.49 22.39
C ARG A 291 1.65 18.50 22.86
N ASP A 292 2.27 17.32 22.87
CA ASP A 292 3.68 17.13 23.21
C ASP A 292 4.61 17.93 22.28
N LEU A 293 4.25 18.08 21.00
CA LEU A 293 5.02 18.89 20.06
C LEU A 293 4.97 20.38 20.43
N TYR A 294 3.80 20.91 20.76
CA TYR A 294 3.67 22.30 21.22
C TYR A 294 4.44 22.56 22.51
N GLU A 295 4.29 21.68 23.50
CA GLU A 295 5.04 21.80 24.77
C GLU A 295 6.54 21.76 24.53
N LYS A 296 7.00 20.90 23.63
CA LYS A 296 8.43 20.79 23.33
C LYS A 296 8.97 22.05 22.65
N VAL A 297 8.21 22.62 21.71
CA VAL A 297 8.59 23.89 21.07
C VAL A 297 8.59 25.04 22.06
N ALA A 298 7.57 25.13 22.92
CA ALA A 298 7.47 26.17 23.95
C ALA A 298 8.63 26.12 24.96
N ARG A 299 9.17 24.94 25.27
CA ARG A 299 10.36 24.79 26.13
C ARG A 299 11.68 25.13 25.43
N SER A 300 11.67 25.17 24.10
CA SER A 300 12.88 25.37 23.27
C SER A 300 13.07 26.80 22.77
N LEU A 301 12.05 27.66 22.96
CA LEU A 301 12.06 29.09 22.70
C LEU A 301 12.49 29.85 23.96
#